data_AF-A0A182SZF9-F1
#
_entry.id   AF-A0A182SZF9-F1
#
_cell.length_a   1.000
_cell.length_b   1.000
_cell.length_c   1.000
_cell.angle_alpha   90.00
_cell.angle_beta   90.00
_cell.angle_gamma   90.00
#
_symmetry.space_group_name_H-M   'P 1'
#
loop_
_entity.id
_entity.type
_entity.pdbx_description
1 polymer ?
#
loop_
_entity_poly.entity_id
_entity_poly.type
_entity_poly.pdbx_seq_one_letter_code
_entity_poly.pdbx_strand_id
1 'polypeptide(L)'
;MMLGIIFLIWFPLALFAFSNAVGQPNIPHDVSVELRIGTYEPVYAMSAQNNSIYGLTPNNWSNFTTPFMERAAQTFLSNYEPADVAAVQLGISSTSIWNISPPDRNRLLNDLLNNVTLTCRFRYTISRMTNSKENPGVISEERTYQLEDGPARQALINSLTRQKDEDMALLMNIMPKFLRVQNSGSIRPVHQLVKTADGDDADENYRNMQLKQLYMDDKSNVSWWEATEDCSDTLYEKYFSRLPFADCTNYLVIYMFNDKIFPSTISSIAAGGIIGIYSTMILVFSRMLRTSIFSGASSKIMFEDLPYVDRVLQLCLDIYLVRESSEFTLEEDLFAKLLFLYRSPETMIKWTRPKNEGGGDDETDTMTEQEASRPKQE
;
A
#
# COMPACT_ATOMS: atom_id res chain seq x y z
N MET A 1 1.28 -19.26 28.18
CA MET A 1 2.44 -19.23 27.28
C MET A 1 2.13 -19.78 25.88
N MET A 2 1.61 -21.02 25.77
CA MET A 2 1.33 -21.67 24.48
C MET A 2 0.39 -20.87 23.56
N LEU A 3 -0.74 -20.35 24.08
CA LEU A 3 -1.67 -19.51 23.32
C LEU A 3 -1.03 -18.20 22.81
N GLY A 4 -0.07 -17.64 23.54
CA GLY A 4 0.64 -16.42 23.13
C GLY A 4 1.59 -16.67 21.95
N ILE A 5 2.21 -17.86 21.89
CA ILE A 5 3.06 -18.28 20.76
C ILE A 5 2.19 -18.51 19.52
N ILE A 6 1.03 -19.15 19.68
CA ILE A 6 0.06 -19.35 18.59
C ILE A 6 -0.41 -17.99 18.06
N PHE A 7 -0.78 -17.06 18.93
CA PHE A 7 -1.14 -15.70 18.53
C PHE A 7 -0.01 -15.01 17.74
N LEU A 8 1.24 -15.15 18.17
CA LEU A 8 2.40 -14.57 17.49
C LEU A 8 2.58 -15.05 16.04
N ILE A 9 2.30 -16.32 15.78
CA ILE A 9 2.48 -16.93 14.46
C ILE A 9 1.30 -16.55 13.56
N TRP A 10 0.08 -16.61 14.08
CA TRP A 10 -1.14 -16.51 13.28
C TRP A 10 -1.69 -15.09 13.14
N PHE A 11 -1.44 -14.19 14.09
CA PHE A 11 -1.98 -12.83 14.06
C PHE A 11 -1.45 -11.97 12.90
N PRO A 12 -0.15 -11.99 12.54
CA PRO A 12 0.34 -11.27 11.36
C PRO A 12 -0.28 -11.78 10.06
N LEU A 13 -0.46 -13.11 9.96
CA LEU A 13 -1.09 -13.73 8.80
C LEU A 13 -2.56 -13.33 8.68
N ALA A 14 -3.29 -13.31 9.79
CA ALA A 14 -4.66 -12.82 9.84
C ALA A 14 -4.74 -11.34 9.44
N LEU A 15 -3.89 -10.47 9.98
CA LEU A 15 -3.83 -9.06 9.61
C LEU A 15 -3.55 -8.85 8.12
N PHE A 16 -2.65 -9.64 7.54
CA PHE A 16 -2.37 -9.56 6.10
C PHE A 16 -3.57 -10.00 5.26
N ALA A 17 -4.29 -11.07 5.67
CA ALA A 17 -5.53 -11.49 5.04
C ALA A 17 -6.63 -10.40 5.11
N PHE A 18 -6.65 -9.61 6.19
CA PHE A 18 -7.53 -8.44 6.31
C PHE A 18 -7.00 -7.18 5.61
N SER A 19 -5.76 -7.17 5.08
CA SER A 19 -5.20 -5.96 4.46
C SER A 19 -6.02 -5.50 3.24
N ASN A 20 -6.54 -6.44 2.45
CA ASN A 20 -7.45 -6.14 1.35
C ASN A 20 -8.76 -5.48 1.82
N ALA A 21 -9.20 -5.70 3.06
CA ALA A 21 -10.40 -5.10 3.64
C ALA A 21 -10.17 -3.69 4.23
N VAL A 22 -8.91 -3.32 4.50
CA VAL A 22 -8.56 -2.02 5.13
C VAL A 22 -8.05 -1.00 4.11
N GLY A 23 -7.59 -1.47 2.94
CA GLY A 23 -7.15 -0.60 1.85
C GLY A 23 -8.30 0.21 1.26
N GLN A 24 -8.03 1.47 0.91
CA GLN A 24 -8.98 2.32 0.20
C GLN A 24 -8.73 2.27 -1.31
N PRO A 25 -9.77 2.33 -2.16
CA PRO A 25 -9.60 2.42 -3.60
C PRO A 25 -8.74 3.64 -4.00
N ASN A 26 -7.85 3.46 -4.98
CA ASN A 26 -6.88 4.47 -5.40
C ASN A 26 -6.86 4.65 -6.92
N ILE A 27 -8.02 4.99 -7.48
CA ILE A 27 -8.10 5.32 -8.91
C ILE A 27 -7.27 6.59 -9.21
N PRO A 28 -6.66 6.69 -10.41
CA PRO A 28 -5.87 7.85 -10.77
C PRO A 28 -6.74 9.11 -10.90
N HIS A 29 -6.15 10.28 -10.64
CA HIS A 29 -6.82 11.58 -10.79
C HIS A 29 -6.43 12.30 -12.10
N ASP A 30 -5.29 11.92 -12.68
CA ASP A 30 -4.87 12.39 -14.00
C ASP A 30 -4.17 11.22 -14.72
N VAL A 31 -4.54 11.03 -15.99
CA VAL A 31 -3.89 10.09 -16.89
C VAL A 31 -3.60 10.82 -18.19
N SER A 32 -2.33 10.93 -18.54
CA SER A 32 -1.89 11.55 -19.78
C SER A 32 -1.23 10.55 -20.71
N VAL A 33 -1.52 10.65 -21.99
CA VAL A 33 -0.94 9.83 -23.04
C VAL A 33 -0.30 10.71 -24.11
N GLU A 34 0.83 10.29 -24.61
CA GLU A 34 1.56 10.92 -25.70
C GLU A 34 2.00 9.86 -26.71
N LEU A 35 1.76 10.12 -27.99
CA LEU A 35 2.28 9.31 -29.07
C LEU A 35 3.28 10.13 -29.89
N ARG A 36 4.50 9.61 -30.01
CA ARG A 36 5.59 10.21 -30.78
C ARG A 36 5.99 9.28 -31.91
N ILE A 37 6.34 9.84 -33.06
CA ILE A 37 6.93 9.11 -34.18
C ILE A 37 8.38 9.59 -34.31
N GLY A 38 9.35 8.69 -34.11
CA GLY A 38 10.76 9.05 -34.09
C GLY A 38 11.15 9.93 -32.90
N THR A 39 11.95 10.96 -33.16
CA THR A 39 12.43 11.94 -32.16
C THR A 39 11.70 13.28 -32.23
N TYR A 40 10.62 13.35 -33.02
CA TYR A 40 9.88 14.57 -33.30
C TYR A 40 8.85 14.90 -32.22
N GLU A 41 8.22 16.08 -32.35
CA GLU A 41 7.11 16.51 -31.49
C GLU A 41 5.96 15.47 -31.50
N PRO A 42 5.29 15.25 -30.35
CA PRO A 42 4.24 14.25 -30.23
C PRO A 42 3.12 14.56 -31.21
N VAL A 43 2.72 13.55 -31.96
CA VAL A 43 1.63 13.66 -32.94
C VAL A 43 0.30 13.73 -32.19
N TYR A 44 0.13 12.95 -31.13
CA TYR A 44 -1.08 12.93 -30.31
C TYR A 44 -0.72 13.12 -28.84
N ALA A 45 -1.43 14.03 -28.16
CA ALA A 45 -1.30 14.27 -26.74
C ALA A 45 -2.69 14.49 -26.12
N MET A 46 -3.02 13.73 -25.09
CA MET A 46 -4.31 13.79 -24.41
C MET A 46 -4.13 13.57 -22.91
N SER A 47 -4.92 14.27 -22.09
CA SER A 47 -5.03 14.00 -20.66
C SER A 47 -6.49 13.82 -20.28
N ALA A 48 -6.77 12.77 -19.53
CA ALA A 48 -8.01 12.52 -18.84
C ALA A 48 -7.86 12.91 -17.37
N GLN A 49 -8.80 13.72 -16.87
CA GLN A 49 -8.90 14.12 -15.47
C GLN A 49 -10.22 13.58 -14.87
N ASN A 50 -10.63 14.07 -13.69
CA ASN A 50 -11.80 13.57 -12.95
C ASN A 50 -13.10 13.40 -13.76
N ASN A 51 -13.35 14.21 -14.80
CA ASN A 51 -14.56 14.09 -15.63
C ASN A 51 -14.46 13.03 -16.74
N SER A 52 -13.32 12.36 -16.88
CA SER A 52 -13.03 11.37 -17.92
C SER A 52 -12.44 10.08 -17.35
N ILE A 53 -12.35 9.99 -16.02
CA ILE A 53 -11.91 8.80 -15.28
C ILE A 53 -13.09 8.34 -14.42
N TYR A 54 -13.60 7.14 -14.74
CA TYR A 54 -14.79 6.60 -14.09
C TYR A 54 -14.45 5.34 -13.31
N GLY A 55 -14.65 5.36 -11.98
CA GLY A 55 -14.61 4.15 -11.17
C GLY A 55 -15.79 3.22 -11.52
N LEU A 56 -15.55 1.91 -11.59
CA LEU A 56 -16.64 0.97 -11.88
C LEU A 56 -17.58 0.83 -10.68
N THR A 57 -18.87 0.72 -10.98
CA THR A 57 -19.90 0.45 -9.97
C THR A 57 -20.19 -1.06 -9.90
N PRO A 58 -20.80 -1.56 -8.81
CA PRO A 58 -21.24 -2.96 -8.74
C PRO A 58 -22.15 -3.38 -9.92
N ASN A 59 -22.97 -2.45 -10.42
CA ASN A 59 -23.84 -2.69 -11.59
C ASN A 59 -23.03 -2.82 -12.89
N ASN A 60 -21.95 -2.05 -13.04
CA ASN A 60 -21.08 -2.15 -14.21
C ASN A 60 -20.12 -3.34 -14.14
N TRP A 61 -19.80 -3.81 -12.93
CA TRP A 61 -18.87 -4.90 -12.70
C TRP A 61 -19.34 -6.23 -13.28
N SER A 62 -20.63 -6.56 -13.16
CA SER A 62 -21.18 -7.77 -13.78
C SER A 62 -21.00 -7.75 -15.29
N ASN A 63 -21.26 -6.61 -15.92
CA ASN A 63 -21.09 -6.44 -17.37
C ASN A 63 -19.61 -6.49 -17.76
N PHE A 64 -18.73 -5.90 -16.95
CA PHE A 64 -17.28 -5.94 -17.16
C PHE A 64 -16.72 -7.36 -17.11
N THR A 65 -17.17 -8.16 -16.14
CA THR A 65 -16.62 -9.52 -15.87
C THR A 65 -17.23 -10.61 -16.74
N THR A 66 -18.43 -10.40 -17.29
CA THR A 66 -19.14 -11.39 -18.12
C THR A 66 -18.34 -11.91 -19.34
N PRO A 67 -17.60 -11.07 -20.10
CA PRO A 67 -16.71 -11.52 -21.17
C PRO A 67 -15.59 -12.49 -20.74
N PHE A 68 -15.19 -12.45 -19.46
CA PHE A 68 -13.95 -13.02 -18.96
C PHE A 68 -14.18 -14.29 -18.13
N MET A 69 -14.73 -15.34 -18.72
CA MET A 69 -15.09 -16.59 -18.00
C MET A 69 -13.92 -17.57 -17.78
N GLU A 70 -12.73 -17.25 -18.28
CA GLU A 70 -11.56 -18.12 -18.15
C GLU A 70 -11.00 -18.11 -16.74
N ARG A 71 -10.44 -19.25 -16.30
CA ARG A 71 -9.97 -19.43 -14.91
C ARG A 71 -8.90 -18.41 -14.52
N ALA A 72 -7.96 -18.12 -15.42
CA ALA A 72 -6.91 -17.14 -15.19
C ALA A 72 -7.49 -15.73 -15.01
N ALA A 73 -8.40 -15.32 -15.88
CA ALA A 73 -9.09 -14.03 -15.81
C ALA A 73 -9.90 -13.89 -14.50
N GLN A 74 -10.69 -14.89 -14.14
CA GLN A 74 -11.50 -14.90 -12.91
C GLN A 74 -10.62 -14.81 -11.65
N THR A 75 -9.49 -15.53 -11.63
CA THR A 75 -8.53 -15.48 -10.52
C THR A 75 -7.87 -14.11 -10.40
N PHE A 76 -7.59 -13.45 -11.53
CA PHE A 76 -7.07 -12.08 -11.53
C PHE A 76 -8.12 -11.10 -10.99
N LEU A 77 -9.34 -11.15 -11.55
CA LEU A 77 -10.44 -10.26 -11.23
C LEU A 77 -10.92 -10.40 -9.78
N SER A 78 -10.80 -11.57 -9.16
CA SER A 78 -11.17 -11.77 -7.75
C SER A 78 -10.30 -10.99 -6.76
N ASN A 79 -9.15 -10.44 -7.19
CA ASN A 79 -8.30 -9.62 -6.35
C ASN A 79 -8.72 -8.15 -6.30
N TYR A 80 -9.70 -7.73 -7.11
CA TYR A 80 -10.13 -6.33 -7.22
C TYR A 80 -11.62 -6.18 -6.94
N GLU A 81 -11.98 -5.08 -6.30
CA GLU A 81 -13.36 -4.63 -6.19
C GLU A 81 -13.70 -3.68 -7.34
N PRO A 82 -14.99 -3.46 -7.66
CA PRO A 82 -15.39 -2.54 -8.73
C PRO A 82 -14.77 -1.14 -8.56
N ALA A 83 -14.71 -0.65 -7.32
CA ALA A 83 -14.16 0.66 -7.01
C ALA A 83 -12.65 0.78 -7.24
N ASP A 84 -11.92 -0.34 -7.33
CA ASP A 84 -10.48 -0.36 -7.59
C ASP A 84 -10.15 -0.24 -9.09
N VAL A 85 -11.17 -0.42 -9.95
CA VAL A 85 -11.03 -0.42 -11.41
C VAL A 85 -11.57 0.88 -11.98
N ALA A 86 -10.74 1.55 -12.78
CA ALA A 86 -11.09 2.78 -13.45
C ALA A 86 -11.17 2.57 -14.98
N ALA A 87 -12.22 3.07 -15.60
CA ALA A 87 -12.30 3.26 -17.04
C ALA A 87 -11.87 4.69 -17.39
N VAL A 88 -10.79 4.82 -18.15
CA VAL A 88 -10.21 6.11 -18.53
C VAL A 88 -10.56 6.38 -19.99
N GLN A 89 -11.36 7.43 -20.23
CA GLN A 89 -11.75 7.86 -21.57
C GLN A 89 -10.86 9.02 -22.03
N LEU A 90 -10.11 8.82 -23.10
CA LEU A 90 -9.22 9.80 -23.71
C LEU A 90 -9.83 10.20 -25.05
N GLY A 91 -10.08 11.48 -25.31
CA GLY A 91 -10.70 11.91 -26.57
C GLY A 91 -9.84 11.57 -27.79
N ILE A 92 -10.45 11.27 -28.94
CA ILE A 92 -9.71 10.87 -30.14
C ILE A 92 -8.86 11.99 -30.76
N SER A 93 -9.28 13.25 -30.65
CA SER A 93 -8.53 14.38 -31.21
C SER A 93 -7.53 14.90 -30.17
N SER A 94 -6.28 15.16 -30.59
CA SER A 94 -5.24 15.71 -29.72
C SER A 94 -5.69 17.02 -29.05
N THR A 95 -5.38 17.19 -27.77
CA THR A 95 -5.69 18.43 -27.01
C THR A 95 -4.88 19.62 -27.47
N SER A 96 -3.70 19.38 -28.03
CA SER A 96 -2.80 20.39 -28.56
C SER A 96 -2.71 20.33 -30.07
N ILE A 97 -2.54 21.51 -30.68
CA ILE A 97 -2.12 21.63 -32.07
C ILE A 97 -0.70 21.06 -32.23
N TRP A 98 -0.41 20.47 -33.39
CA TRP A 98 0.88 19.88 -33.68
C TRP A 98 1.91 20.95 -34.04
N ASN A 99 2.68 21.38 -33.04
CA ASN A 99 3.63 22.49 -33.14
C ASN A 99 5.02 22.05 -33.65
N ILE A 100 5.07 21.22 -34.69
CA ILE A 100 6.34 20.78 -35.29
C ILE A 100 6.98 21.90 -36.11
N SER A 101 8.31 22.02 -36.04
CA SER A 101 9.05 22.96 -36.87
C SER A 101 8.98 22.57 -38.35
N PRO A 102 8.87 23.53 -39.31
CA PRO A 102 8.91 23.21 -40.74
C PRO A 102 10.10 22.34 -41.19
N PRO A 103 11.35 22.54 -40.71
CA PRO A 103 12.45 21.67 -41.08
C PRO A 103 12.29 20.25 -40.52
N ASP A 104 11.83 20.09 -39.29
CA ASP A 104 11.66 18.75 -38.70
C ASP A 104 10.49 17.99 -39.34
N ARG A 105 9.43 18.70 -39.74
CA ARG A 105 8.35 18.13 -40.55
C ARG A 105 8.86 17.60 -41.88
N ASN A 106 9.73 18.34 -42.56
CA ASN A 106 10.32 17.90 -43.83
C ASN A 106 11.30 16.75 -43.62
N ARG A 107 12.04 16.72 -42.50
CA ARG A 107 12.89 15.58 -42.14
C ARG A 107 12.06 14.32 -41.89
N LEU A 108 10.99 14.41 -41.10
CA LEU A 108 10.07 13.29 -40.87
C LEU A 108 9.50 12.76 -42.19
N LEU A 109 9.07 13.67 -43.08
CA LEU A 109 8.57 13.27 -44.41
C LEU A 109 9.66 12.57 -45.24
N ASN A 110 10.89 13.08 -45.22
CA ASN A 110 12.01 12.45 -45.92
C ASN A 110 12.39 11.09 -45.31
N ASP A 111 12.34 10.94 -43.99
CA ASP A 111 12.59 9.67 -43.31
C ASP A 111 11.53 8.62 -43.69
N LEU A 112 10.28 9.06 -43.79
CA LEU A 112 9.17 8.22 -44.26
C LEU A 112 9.37 7.77 -45.71
N LEU A 113 9.70 8.70 -46.62
CA LEU A 113 9.91 8.44 -48.06
C LEU A 113 11.15 7.59 -48.36
N ASN A 114 12.22 7.74 -47.57
CA ASN A 114 13.47 6.99 -47.76
C ASN A 114 13.50 5.66 -46.98
N ASN A 115 12.36 5.19 -46.50
CA ASN A 115 12.23 3.91 -45.77
C ASN A 115 13.15 3.80 -44.54
N VAL A 116 13.40 4.92 -43.85
CA VAL A 116 14.12 4.90 -42.56
C VAL A 116 13.25 4.23 -41.51
N THR A 117 13.80 3.33 -40.71
CA THR A 117 13.10 2.69 -39.59
C THR A 117 12.78 3.75 -38.54
N LEU A 118 11.48 4.01 -38.33
CA LEU A 118 11.00 4.96 -37.35
C LEU A 118 10.36 4.21 -36.18
N THR A 119 10.68 4.61 -34.96
CA THR A 119 10.04 4.03 -33.77
C THR A 119 8.89 4.92 -33.33
N CYS A 120 7.67 4.39 -33.31
CA CYS A 120 6.53 4.98 -32.65
C CYS A 120 6.61 4.68 -31.14
N ARG A 121 6.47 5.70 -30.29
CA ARG A 121 6.47 5.56 -28.83
C ARG A 121 5.17 6.08 -28.27
N PHE A 122 4.40 5.19 -27.64
CA PHE A 122 3.20 5.54 -26.89
C PHE A 122 3.54 5.56 -25.40
N ARG A 123 3.67 6.76 -24.85
CA ARG A 123 3.96 7.00 -23.44
C ARG A 123 2.66 7.26 -22.70
N TYR A 124 2.44 6.59 -21.59
CA TYR A 124 1.31 6.81 -20.70
C TYR A 124 1.83 7.14 -19.31
N THR A 125 1.31 8.22 -18.73
CA THR A 125 1.67 8.76 -17.43
C THR A 125 0.44 8.77 -16.54
N ILE A 126 0.55 8.15 -15.38
CA ILE A 126 -0.55 7.93 -14.44
C ILE A 126 -0.21 8.65 -13.14
N SER A 127 -1.11 9.53 -12.72
CA SER A 127 -1.03 10.28 -11.46
C SER A 127 -2.04 9.72 -10.47
N ARG A 128 -1.54 9.16 -9.37
CA ARG A 128 -2.31 8.53 -8.29
C ARG A 128 -1.88 9.06 -6.92
N MET A 129 -2.69 8.80 -5.89
CA MET A 129 -2.27 9.10 -4.53
C MET A 129 -1.22 8.07 -4.07
N THR A 130 -0.23 8.53 -3.30
CA THR A 130 0.76 7.68 -2.65
C THR A 130 1.05 8.20 -1.25
N ASN A 131 1.14 7.28 -0.29
CA ASN A 131 1.64 7.54 1.06
C ASN A 131 3.08 7.04 1.23
N SER A 132 3.67 6.45 0.17
CA SER A 132 5.05 5.99 0.17
C SER A 132 5.98 7.15 -0.18
N LYS A 133 7.09 7.26 0.56
CA LYS A 133 8.16 8.21 0.22
C LYS A 133 9.06 7.69 -0.90
N GLU A 134 9.10 6.37 -1.10
CA GLU A 134 9.97 5.71 -2.08
C GLU A 134 9.31 5.61 -3.46
N ASN A 135 7.99 5.46 -3.50
CA ASN A 135 7.24 5.30 -4.75
C ASN A 135 6.48 6.59 -5.07
N PRO A 136 6.85 7.30 -6.16
CA PRO A 136 6.20 8.56 -6.53
C PRO A 136 4.73 8.35 -6.91
N GLY A 137 3.93 9.42 -6.75
CA GLY A 137 2.52 9.41 -7.13
C GLY A 137 2.31 9.48 -8.65
N VAL A 138 3.33 9.96 -9.39
CA VAL A 138 3.32 10.03 -10.85
C VAL A 138 4.27 8.98 -11.39
N ILE A 139 3.76 8.12 -12.26
CA ILE A 139 4.51 7.01 -12.86
C ILE A 139 4.29 7.08 -14.37
N SER A 140 5.36 6.88 -15.15
CA SER A 140 5.32 6.88 -16.60
C SER A 140 5.96 5.62 -17.15
N GLU A 141 5.33 5.03 -18.16
CA GLU A 141 5.85 3.91 -18.94
C GLU A 141 5.63 4.17 -20.43
N GLU A 142 6.36 3.47 -21.28
CA GLU A 142 6.21 3.59 -22.74
C GLU A 142 6.15 2.24 -23.44
N ARG A 143 5.29 2.16 -24.46
CA ARG A 143 5.27 1.07 -25.43
C ARG A 143 5.85 1.55 -26.74
N THR A 144 6.71 0.73 -27.34
CA THR A 144 7.34 1.05 -28.63
C THR A 144 6.83 0.13 -29.73
N TYR A 145 6.71 0.67 -30.93
CA TYR A 145 6.36 -0.05 -32.15
C TYR A 145 7.31 0.42 -33.26
N GLN A 146 7.91 -0.52 -34.00
CA GLN A 146 8.74 -0.18 -35.14
C GLN A 146 7.86 -0.04 -36.38
N LEU A 147 7.84 1.15 -36.96
CA LEU A 147 7.11 1.43 -38.19
C LEU A 147 7.90 0.84 -39.37
N GLU A 148 7.43 -0.30 -39.86
CA GLU A 148 7.98 -0.97 -41.03
C GLU A 148 7.57 -0.26 -42.34
N ASP A 149 8.07 -0.76 -43.46
CA ASP A 149 7.56 -0.35 -44.77
C ASP A 149 6.20 -1.03 -45.02
N GLY A 150 5.24 -0.28 -45.58
CA GLY A 150 3.88 -0.78 -45.75
C GLY A 150 2.79 0.29 -45.77
N PRO A 151 1.51 -0.12 -45.71
CA PRO A 151 0.37 0.79 -45.88
C PRO A 151 0.30 1.87 -44.79
N ALA A 152 0.68 1.55 -43.54
CA ALA A 152 0.70 2.53 -42.46
C ALA A 152 1.67 3.69 -42.73
N ARG A 153 2.85 3.38 -43.28
CA ARG A 153 3.85 4.39 -43.67
C ARG A 153 3.33 5.26 -44.81
N GLN A 154 2.70 4.67 -45.81
CA GLN A 154 2.08 5.41 -46.92
C GLN A 154 0.94 6.32 -46.45
N ALA A 155 0.08 5.85 -45.54
CA ALA A 155 -0.98 6.66 -44.96
C ALA A 155 -0.44 7.86 -44.15
N LEU A 156 0.68 7.70 -43.44
CA LEU A 156 1.38 8.82 -42.79
C LEU A 156 1.93 9.83 -43.80
N ILE A 157 2.54 9.35 -44.90
CA ILE A 157 3.02 10.20 -45.99
C ILE A 157 1.86 11.00 -46.58
N ASN A 158 0.75 10.34 -46.92
CA ASN A 158 -0.44 10.97 -47.49
C ASN A 158 -1.04 12.02 -46.54
N SER A 159 -1.11 11.70 -45.24
CA SER A 159 -1.55 12.63 -44.19
C SER A 159 -0.65 13.88 -44.11
N LEU A 160 0.68 13.70 -44.20
CA LEU A 160 1.64 14.80 -44.19
C LEU A 160 1.64 15.60 -45.50
N THR A 161 1.42 14.99 -46.66
CA THR A 161 1.44 15.69 -47.95
C THR A 161 0.09 16.33 -48.29
N ARG A 162 -0.95 16.11 -47.48
CA ARG A 162 -2.36 16.48 -47.77
C ARG A 162 -2.86 15.85 -49.07
N GLN A 163 -2.27 14.74 -49.48
CA GLN A 163 -2.82 13.97 -50.58
C GLN A 163 -4.06 13.26 -50.05
N LYS A 164 -5.21 13.54 -50.67
CA LYS A 164 -6.49 12.96 -50.27
C LYS A 164 -6.40 11.44 -50.34
N ASP A 165 -6.39 10.82 -49.17
CA ASP A 165 -7.07 9.56 -48.97
C ASP A 165 -7.66 9.54 -47.55
N GLU A 166 -8.81 8.90 -47.42
CA GLU A 166 -9.47 8.68 -46.13
C GLU A 166 -8.68 7.74 -45.21
N ASP A 167 -7.59 7.18 -45.73
CA ASP A 167 -6.70 6.22 -45.10
C ASP A 167 -6.11 6.73 -43.78
N MET A 168 -6.35 5.95 -42.73
CA MET A 168 -5.73 6.14 -41.42
C MET A 168 -4.52 5.22 -41.30
N ALA A 169 -3.43 5.74 -40.77
CA ALA A 169 -2.22 4.95 -40.54
C ALA A 169 -2.41 3.99 -39.37
N LEU A 170 -2.40 2.69 -39.65
CA LEU A 170 -2.56 1.62 -38.65
C LEU A 170 -1.22 1.32 -37.95
N LEU A 171 -1.13 1.65 -36.67
CA LEU A 171 -0.03 1.28 -35.79
C LEU A 171 -0.41 0.03 -35.00
N MET A 172 0.37 -1.04 -35.15
CA MET A 172 0.06 -2.32 -34.52
C MET A 172 0.51 -2.38 -33.06
N ASN A 173 -0.28 -3.04 -32.20
CA ASN A 173 0.10 -3.43 -30.84
C ASN A 173 0.77 -2.31 -30.01
N ILE A 174 0.16 -1.13 -29.99
CA ILE A 174 0.77 0.07 -29.39
C ILE A 174 0.00 0.61 -28.17
N MET A 175 -1.33 0.48 -28.12
CA MET A 175 -2.15 1.02 -27.03
C MET A 175 -2.53 -0.07 -26.01
N PRO A 176 -2.15 0.06 -24.73
CA PRO A 176 -2.58 -0.92 -23.73
C PRO A 176 -4.10 -0.78 -23.46
N LYS A 177 -4.83 -1.91 -23.44
CA LYS A 177 -6.27 -1.91 -23.11
C LYS A 177 -6.54 -2.08 -21.62
N PHE A 178 -5.77 -2.95 -20.97
CA PHE A 178 -5.88 -3.29 -19.56
C PHE A 178 -4.52 -3.10 -18.90
N LEU A 179 -4.46 -2.23 -17.90
CA LEU A 179 -3.25 -1.94 -17.14
C LEU A 179 -3.46 -2.27 -15.66
N ARG A 180 -2.47 -2.87 -15.03
CA ARG A 180 -2.36 -2.99 -13.58
C ARG A 180 -1.42 -1.92 -13.06
N VAL A 181 -1.92 -1.09 -12.14
CA VAL A 181 -1.17 0.01 -11.51
C VAL A 181 -0.85 -0.39 -10.08
N GLN A 182 0.43 -0.66 -9.81
CA GLN A 182 0.86 -1.19 -8.53
C GLN A 182 1.34 -0.10 -7.57
N ASN A 183 1.20 -0.35 -6.28
CA ASN A 183 1.73 0.54 -5.23
C ASN A 183 3.25 0.67 -5.25
N SER A 184 3.95 -0.33 -5.81
CA SER A 184 5.41 -0.37 -6.02
C SER A 184 5.90 0.66 -7.04
N GLY A 185 5.01 1.32 -7.79
CA GLY A 185 5.42 2.20 -8.88
C GLY A 185 5.53 1.50 -10.24
N SER A 186 5.18 0.23 -10.34
CA SER A 186 5.17 -0.53 -11.59
C SER A 186 3.81 -0.49 -12.26
N ILE A 187 3.79 -0.31 -13.59
CA ILE A 187 2.61 -0.43 -14.44
C ILE A 187 2.83 -1.58 -15.42
N ARG A 188 1.90 -2.52 -15.50
CA ARG A 188 2.01 -3.69 -16.39
C ARG A 188 0.71 -3.97 -17.13
N PRO A 189 0.74 -4.45 -18.37
CA PRO A 189 -0.45 -4.98 -19.02
C PRO A 189 -1.03 -6.17 -18.27
N VAL A 190 -2.32 -6.44 -18.47
CA VAL A 190 -3.01 -7.58 -17.84
C VAL A 190 -3.30 -8.66 -18.87
N HIS A 191 -2.35 -9.58 -19.05
CA HIS A 191 -2.50 -10.65 -20.05
C HIS A 191 -3.63 -11.61 -19.76
N GLN A 192 -4.02 -11.79 -18.50
CA GLN A 192 -5.11 -12.70 -18.15
C GLN A 192 -6.48 -12.26 -18.71
N LEU A 193 -6.62 -11.00 -19.14
CA LEU A 193 -7.82 -10.47 -19.78
C LEU A 193 -7.75 -10.50 -21.31
N VAL A 194 -6.63 -10.95 -21.87
CA VAL A 194 -6.38 -11.02 -23.30
C VAL A 194 -6.06 -12.46 -23.69
N LYS A 195 -7.04 -13.13 -24.31
CA LYS A 195 -6.97 -14.58 -24.60
C LYS A 195 -5.78 -15.02 -25.44
N THR A 196 -5.25 -14.12 -26.27
CA THR A 196 -4.15 -14.39 -27.20
C THR A 196 -2.78 -14.08 -26.61
N ALA A 197 -2.70 -13.45 -25.44
CA ALA A 197 -1.44 -13.03 -24.84
C ALA A 197 -0.84 -14.13 -23.95
N ASP A 198 0.44 -14.46 -24.18
CA ASP A 198 1.21 -15.45 -23.41
C ASP A 198 2.17 -14.77 -22.42
N GLY A 199 1.63 -13.87 -21.59
CA GLY A 199 2.37 -13.16 -20.53
C GLY A 199 2.25 -11.64 -20.59
N ASP A 200 2.71 -10.96 -19.52
CA ASP A 200 2.56 -9.50 -19.36
C ASP A 200 3.32 -8.68 -20.42
N ASP A 201 4.41 -9.22 -20.97
CA ASP A 201 5.25 -8.54 -21.96
C ASP A 201 4.85 -8.83 -23.42
N ALA A 202 3.81 -9.66 -23.62
CA ALA A 202 3.34 -10.06 -24.93
C ALA A 202 2.70 -8.88 -25.70
N ASP A 203 2.91 -8.83 -27.01
CA ASP A 203 2.47 -7.74 -27.88
C ASP A 203 0.94 -7.71 -28.02
N GLU A 204 0.29 -8.87 -27.90
CA GLU A 204 -1.16 -9.04 -28.00
C GLU A 204 -1.92 -8.30 -26.89
N ASN A 205 -1.24 -7.93 -25.80
CA ASN A 205 -1.82 -7.10 -24.73
C ASN A 205 -2.16 -5.67 -25.17
N TYR A 206 -1.61 -5.26 -26.31
CA TYR A 206 -1.76 -3.94 -26.87
C TYR A 206 -2.67 -3.99 -28.09
N ARG A 207 -3.49 -2.95 -28.24
CA ARG A 207 -4.42 -2.77 -29.34
C ARG A 207 -3.76 -1.96 -30.44
N ASN A 208 -4.26 -2.15 -31.65
CA ASN A 208 -3.88 -1.33 -32.78
C ASN A 208 -4.53 0.05 -32.66
N MET A 209 -3.82 1.07 -33.12
CA MET A 209 -4.31 2.44 -33.22
C MET A 209 -4.29 2.90 -34.67
N GLN A 210 -5.21 3.77 -35.02
CA GLN A 210 -5.28 4.44 -36.31
C GLN A 210 -4.97 5.93 -36.12
N LEU A 211 -4.14 6.49 -36.99
CA LEU A 211 -3.75 7.89 -36.94
C LEU A 211 -4.11 8.64 -38.21
N LYS A 212 -4.57 9.87 -38.04
CA LYS A 212 -4.83 10.79 -39.14
C LYS A 212 -4.49 12.22 -38.76
N GLN A 213 -3.86 12.95 -39.66
CA GLN A 213 -3.64 14.38 -39.48
C GLN A 213 -4.81 15.17 -40.03
N LEU A 214 -5.35 16.07 -39.23
CA LEU A 214 -6.38 17.04 -39.63
C LEU A 214 -5.79 18.44 -39.69
N TYR A 215 -6.40 19.27 -40.53
CA TYR A 215 -5.99 20.65 -40.76
C TYR A 215 -7.18 21.58 -40.50
N MET A 216 -6.90 22.78 -39.97
CA MET A 216 -7.97 23.75 -39.66
C MET A 216 -8.70 24.25 -40.90
N ASP A 217 -7.96 24.42 -41.99
CA ASP A 217 -8.43 24.86 -43.32
C ASP A 217 -7.39 24.45 -44.36
N ASP A 218 -7.81 24.35 -45.63
CA ASP A 218 -6.99 23.96 -46.77
C ASP A 218 -5.75 24.85 -46.94
N LYS A 219 -5.83 26.12 -46.51
CA LYS A 219 -4.76 27.11 -46.60
C LYS A 219 -3.93 27.26 -45.33
N SER A 220 -4.46 26.84 -44.19
CA SER A 220 -3.77 26.99 -42.90
C SER A 220 -2.70 25.92 -42.74
N ASN A 221 -1.59 26.25 -42.07
CA ASN A 221 -0.60 25.26 -41.62
C ASN A 221 -0.90 24.73 -40.22
N VAL A 222 -2.02 25.15 -39.62
CA VAL A 222 -2.45 24.67 -38.31
C VAL A 222 -3.07 23.29 -38.50
N SER A 223 -2.49 22.31 -37.80
CA SER A 223 -2.93 20.92 -37.85
C SER A 223 -2.91 20.30 -36.46
N TRP A 224 -3.72 19.28 -36.27
CA TRP A 224 -3.69 18.40 -35.10
C TRP A 224 -3.86 16.96 -35.58
N TRP A 225 -3.60 15.99 -34.71
CA TRP A 225 -3.81 14.58 -35.05
C TRP A 225 -5.03 14.03 -34.33
N GLU A 226 -5.66 13.08 -34.99
CA GLU A 226 -6.65 12.18 -34.41
C GLU A 226 -6.05 10.79 -34.28
N ALA A 227 -6.35 10.16 -33.15
CA ALA A 227 -5.91 8.84 -32.78
C ALA A 227 -7.12 8.02 -32.32
N THR A 228 -7.45 6.98 -33.07
CA THR A 228 -8.60 6.09 -32.82
C THR A 228 -8.13 4.67 -32.54
N GLU A 229 -8.90 3.91 -31.77
CA GLU A 229 -8.65 2.47 -31.57
C GLU A 229 -9.14 1.72 -32.82
N ASP A 230 -8.38 0.73 -33.29
CA ASP A 230 -8.91 -0.19 -34.30
C ASP A 230 -9.88 -1.16 -33.64
N CYS A 231 -11.15 -1.04 -34.00
CA CYS A 231 -12.24 -1.83 -33.44
C CYS A 231 -12.89 -2.76 -34.47
N SER A 232 -12.19 -2.99 -35.59
CA SER A 232 -12.66 -3.86 -36.67
C SER A 232 -12.48 -5.35 -36.38
N ASP A 233 -11.71 -5.71 -35.34
CA ASP A 233 -11.40 -7.09 -35.02
C ASP A 233 -12.47 -7.79 -34.17
N THR A 234 -12.44 -9.12 -34.24
CA THR A 234 -13.42 -9.96 -33.55
C THR A 234 -13.35 -9.91 -32.02
N LEU A 235 -12.21 -9.53 -31.42
CA LEU A 235 -12.11 -9.40 -29.96
C LEU A 235 -12.91 -8.19 -29.49
N TYR A 236 -12.82 -7.07 -30.22
CA TYR A 236 -13.62 -5.90 -29.91
C TYR A 236 -15.11 -6.19 -30.04
N GLU A 237 -15.54 -6.70 -31.20
CA GLU A 237 -16.95 -6.96 -31.47
C GLU A 237 -17.59 -7.89 -30.43
N LYS A 238 -16.89 -8.98 -30.05
CA LYS A 238 -17.42 -9.99 -29.13
C LYS A 238 -17.23 -9.65 -27.66
N TYR A 239 -16.18 -8.95 -27.27
CA TYR A 239 -15.82 -8.79 -25.86
C TYR A 239 -15.74 -7.33 -25.45
N PHE A 240 -14.90 -6.52 -26.11
CA PHE A 240 -14.59 -5.17 -25.61
C PHE A 240 -15.70 -4.14 -25.85
N SER A 241 -16.53 -4.34 -26.89
CA SER A 241 -17.69 -3.50 -27.18
C SER A 241 -18.75 -3.50 -26.07
N ARG A 242 -18.76 -4.53 -25.22
CA ARG A 242 -19.74 -4.70 -24.12
C ARG A 242 -19.22 -4.18 -22.78
N LEU A 243 -17.96 -3.76 -22.73
CA LEU A 243 -17.38 -3.24 -21.49
C LEU A 243 -18.01 -1.88 -21.14
N PRO A 244 -18.18 -1.59 -19.84
CA PRO A 244 -18.74 -0.31 -19.40
C PRO A 244 -17.87 0.86 -19.88
N PHE A 245 -18.48 1.92 -20.40
CA PHE A 245 -17.80 3.10 -20.96
C PHE A 245 -17.00 2.86 -22.25
N ALA A 246 -17.12 1.68 -22.89
CA ALA A 246 -16.55 1.45 -24.21
C ALA A 246 -17.26 2.32 -25.26
N ASP A 247 -16.49 3.20 -25.91
CA ASP A 247 -16.92 3.99 -27.05
C ASP A 247 -15.72 4.21 -27.97
N CYS A 248 -15.60 3.37 -29.00
CA CYS A 248 -14.51 3.45 -29.96
C CYS A 248 -14.63 4.59 -30.97
N THR A 249 -15.81 5.23 -31.07
CA THR A 249 -16.03 6.30 -32.04
C THR A 249 -15.45 7.62 -31.53
N ASN A 250 -15.62 7.92 -30.24
CA ASN A 250 -15.23 9.22 -29.68
C ASN A 250 -14.05 9.16 -28.70
N TYR A 251 -13.74 7.97 -28.17
CA TYR A 251 -12.76 7.82 -27.10
C TYR A 251 -11.82 6.62 -27.30
N LEU A 252 -10.56 6.81 -26.90
CA LEU A 252 -9.66 5.73 -26.54
C LEU A 252 -9.93 5.36 -25.08
N VAL A 253 -10.28 4.11 -24.82
CA VAL A 253 -10.66 3.68 -23.46
C VAL A 253 -9.63 2.70 -22.91
N ILE A 254 -8.99 3.06 -21.80
CA ILE A 254 -8.02 2.22 -21.07
C ILE A 254 -8.62 1.86 -19.72
N TYR A 255 -8.63 0.57 -19.38
CA TYR A 255 -9.07 0.09 -18.07
C TYR A 255 -7.86 -0.12 -17.15
N MET A 256 -7.90 0.48 -15.98
CA MET A 256 -6.82 0.44 -15.00
C MET A 256 -7.26 -0.25 -13.72
N PHE A 257 -6.53 -1.29 -13.32
CA PHE A 257 -6.69 -2.03 -12.07
C PHE A 257 -5.70 -1.49 -11.05
N ASN A 258 -6.18 -0.78 -10.03
CA ASN A 258 -5.34 -0.03 -9.12
C ASN A 258 -5.20 -0.77 -7.78
N ASP A 259 -3.98 -0.94 -7.30
CA ASP A 259 -3.75 -1.45 -5.94
C ASP A 259 -4.30 -0.43 -4.92
N LYS A 260 -4.98 -0.94 -3.88
CA LYS A 260 -5.54 -0.11 -2.80
C LYS A 260 -4.46 0.66 -2.06
N ILE A 261 -4.75 1.89 -1.65
CA ILE A 261 -3.85 2.69 -0.81
C ILE A 261 -4.13 2.41 0.67
N PHE A 262 -3.05 2.24 1.45
CA PHE A 262 -3.14 2.08 2.90
C PHE A 262 -3.02 3.45 3.60
N PRO A 263 -3.76 3.67 4.71
CA PRO A 263 -3.61 4.88 5.53
C PRO A 263 -2.15 5.13 5.92
N SER A 264 -1.76 6.40 6.01
CA SER A 264 -0.38 6.83 6.31
C SER A 264 0.15 6.32 7.66
N THR A 265 -0.72 6.04 8.62
CA THR A 265 -0.36 5.46 9.93
C THR A 265 0.13 4.02 9.83
N ILE A 266 -0.37 3.26 8.85
CA ILE A 266 -0.05 1.84 8.65
C ILE A 266 0.91 1.67 7.45
N SER A 267 1.02 2.67 6.57
CA SER A 267 1.79 2.59 5.33
C SER A 267 3.25 2.22 5.53
N SER A 268 3.93 2.70 6.57
CA SER A 268 5.33 2.33 6.85
C SER A 268 5.50 0.87 7.30
N ILE A 269 4.49 0.32 7.99
CA ILE A 269 4.50 -1.09 8.42
C ILE A 269 4.13 -1.99 7.23
N ALA A 270 3.14 -1.58 6.44
CA ALA A 270 2.70 -2.26 5.23
C ALA A 270 3.74 -2.21 4.10
N ALA A 271 4.56 -1.16 4.03
CA ALA A 271 5.66 -1.05 3.06
C ALA A 271 6.71 -2.16 3.25
N GLY A 272 6.97 -2.58 4.49
CA GLY A 272 7.80 -3.75 4.80
C GLY A 272 7.11 -5.09 4.52
N GLY A 273 5.89 -5.07 4.01
CA GLY A 273 5.06 -6.24 3.72
C GLY A 273 4.81 -7.09 4.96
N ILE A 274 4.59 -8.38 4.72
CA ILE A 274 4.36 -9.35 5.79
C ILE A 274 5.56 -9.44 6.75
N ILE A 275 6.78 -9.26 6.25
CA ILE A 275 8.04 -9.33 7.01
C ILE A 275 8.14 -8.20 8.04
N GLY A 276 7.71 -6.99 7.67
CA GLY A 276 7.68 -5.82 8.56
C GLY A 276 6.70 -6.02 9.72
N ILE A 277 5.50 -6.53 9.44
CA ILE A 277 4.50 -6.88 10.46
C ILE A 277 5.04 -7.97 11.39
N TYR A 278 5.66 -9.04 10.85
CA TYR A 278 6.26 -10.11 11.66
C TYR A 278 7.36 -9.57 12.58
N SER A 279 8.28 -8.78 12.05
CA SER A 279 9.42 -8.26 12.80
C SER A 279 8.98 -7.35 13.94
N THR A 280 8.05 -6.43 13.67
CA THR A 280 7.52 -5.52 14.70
C THR A 280 6.78 -6.27 15.81
N MET A 281 5.93 -7.23 15.45
CA MET A 281 5.19 -8.02 16.44
C MET A 281 6.12 -8.90 17.29
N ILE A 282 7.11 -9.56 16.67
CA ILE A 282 8.11 -10.37 17.38
C ILE A 282 8.91 -9.50 18.36
N LEU A 283 9.29 -8.28 17.96
CA LEU A 283 9.99 -7.35 18.85
C LEU A 283 9.13 -6.91 20.04
N VAL A 284 7.86 -6.58 19.82
CA VAL A 284 6.94 -6.20 20.90
C VAL A 284 6.72 -7.38 21.86
N PHE A 285 6.47 -8.58 21.34
CA PHE A 285 6.22 -9.76 22.17
C PHE A 285 7.48 -10.23 22.91
N SER A 286 8.64 -10.24 22.26
CA SER A 286 9.92 -10.57 22.93
C SER A 286 10.24 -9.57 24.03
N ARG A 287 9.98 -8.27 23.82
CA ARG A 287 10.11 -7.25 24.85
C ARG A 287 9.14 -7.50 26.00
N MET A 288 7.87 -7.79 25.71
CA MET A 288 6.86 -8.10 26.73
C MET A 288 7.23 -9.34 27.56
N LEU A 289 7.66 -10.43 26.92
CA LEU A 289 8.11 -11.64 27.63
C LEU A 289 9.32 -11.34 28.52
N ARG A 290 10.29 -10.59 27.99
CA ARG A 290 11.47 -10.19 28.76
C ARG A 290 11.08 -9.37 29.98
N THR A 291 10.19 -8.38 29.85
CA THR A 291 9.80 -7.53 30.98
C THR A 291 8.86 -8.22 31.97
N SER A 292 7.97 -9.11 31.52
CA SER A 292 6.96 -9.72 32.39
C SER A 292 7.44 -10.96 33.14
N ILE A 293 8.28 -11.80 32.52
CA ILE A 293 8.68 -13.09 33.10
C ILE A 293 10.11 -13.04 33.64
N PHE A 294 11.02 -12.35 32.96
CA PHE A 294 12.45 -12.46 33.25
C PHE A 294 13.05 -11.20 33.90
N SER A 295 12.39 -10.06 33.78
CA SER A 295 12.86 -8.79 34.35
C SER A 295 12.19 -8.55 35.71
N GLY A 296 13.02 -8.36 36.74
CA GLY A 296 12.55 -8.02 38.09
C GLY A 296 12.26 -9.19 39.02
N ALA A 297 12.47 -10.45 38.58
CA ALA A 297 12.36 -11.61 39.47
C ALA A 297 13.38 -11.51 40.63
N SER A 298 14.63 -11.13 40.36
CA SER A 298 15.66 -11.00 41.39
C SER A 298 15.35 -9.93 42.45
N SER A 299 14.74 -8.81 42.06
CA SER A 299 14.31 -7.78 43.01
C SER A 299 13.13 -8.20 43.88
N LYS A 300 12.37 -9.22 43.46
CA LYS A 300 11.21 -9.73 44.20
C LYS A 300 11.55 -10.85 45.18
N ILE A 301 12.69 -11.53 45.01
CA ILE A 301 13.15 -12.63 45.88
C ILE A 301 13.06 -12.25 47.36
N MET A 302 13.50 -11.04 47.74
CA MET A 302 13.49 -10.59 49.15
C MET A 302 12.09 -10.49 49.77
N PHE A 303 11.03 -10.45 48.96
CA PHE A 303 9.64 -10.31 49.42
C PHE A 303 8.80 -11.58 49.17
N GLU A 304 9.13 -12.37 48.14
CA GLU A 304 8.37 -13.57 47.76
C GLU A 304 8.95 -14.86 48.39
N ASP A 305 10.28 -14.96 48.58
CA ASP A 305 10.93 -16.16 49.11
C ASP A 305 11.15 -16.06 50.64
N LEU A 306 10.06 -16.12 51.41
CA LEU A 306 10.08 -16.08 52.87
C LEU A 306 9.61 -17.43 53.47
N PRO A 307 10.40 -18.09 54.34
CA PRO A 307 10.10 -19.47 54.75
C PRO A 307 8.93 -19.61 55.74
N TYR A 308 8.72 -18.68 56.67
CA TYR A 308 7.59 -18.67 57.62
C TYR A 308 7.02 -17.27 57.78
N VAL A 309 5.84 -17.01 57.21
CA VAL A 309 5.23 -15.66 57.16
C VAL A 309 4.16 -15.39 58.23
N ASP A 310 3.87 -16.35 59.10
CA ASP A 310 2.75 -16.30 60.06
C ASP A 310 2.79 -15.07 60.98
N ARG A 311 3.97 -14.67 61.45
CA ARG A 311 4.12 -13.48 62.29
C ARG A 311 3.84 -12.17 61.54
N VAL A 312 4.13 -12.13 60.24
CA VAL A 312 3.82 -10.97 59.37
C VAL A 312 2.33 -10.97 59.06
N LEU A 313 1.75 -12.13 58.79
CA LEU A 313 0.32 -12.30 58.60
C LEU A 313 -0.47 -11.90 59.85
N GLN A 314 -0.01 -12.30 61.04
CA GLN A 314 -0.61 -11.93 62.32
C GLN A 314 -0.58 -10.41 62.52
N LEU A 315 0.54 -9.74 62.24
CA LEU A 315 0.61 -8.28 62.29
C LEU A 315 -0.41 -7.62 61.35
N CYS A 316 -0.60 -8.16 60.13
CA CYS A 316 -1.63 -7.68 59.20
C CYS A 316 -3.06 -7.92 59.73
N LEU A 317 -3.31 -9.04 60.42
CA LEU A 317 -4.59 -9.35 61.04
C LEU A 317 -4.86 -8.48 62.27
N ASP A 318 -3.84 -8.18 63.07
CA ASP A 318 -3.94 -7.27 64.22
C ASP A 318 -4.28 -5.85 63.74
N ILE A 319 -3.63 -5.36 62.67
CA ILE A 319 -4.00 -4.09 62.01
C ILE A 319 -5.46 -4.11 61.55
N TYR A 320 -5.92 -5.22 60.97
CA TYR A 320 -7.31 -5.36 60.53
C TYR A 320 -8.30 -5.31 61.70
N LEU A 321 -8.01 -6.00 62.80
CA LEU A 321 -8.84 -6.04 64.00
C LEU A 321 -8.91 -4.68 64.69
N VAL A 322 -7.78 -3.98 64.81
CA VAL A 322 -7.70 -2.65 65.41
C VAL A 322 -8.42 -1.59 64.57
N ARG A 323 -8.44 -1.76 63.25
CA ARG A 323 -9.25 -0.96 62.34
C ARG A 323 -10.74 -1.20 62.56
N GLU A 324 -11.17 -2.44 62.78
CA GLU A 324 -12.56 -2.78 63.08
C GLU A 324 -13.01 -2.22 64.44
N SER A 325 -12.13 -2.20 65.43
CA SER A 325 -12.39 -1.60 66.75
C SER A 325 -12.33 -0.06 66.75
N SER A 326 -11.97 0.57 65.63
CA SER A 326 -11.81 2.04 65.48
C SER A 326 -10.75 2.66 66.42
N GLU A 327 -9.72 1.89 66.79
CA GLU A 327 -8.63 2.36 67.63
C GLU A 327 -7.44 2.84 66.77
N PHE A 328 -7.64 3.99 66.11
CA PHE A 328 -6.74 4.48 65.05
C PHE A 328 -5.29 4.79 65.51
N THR A 329 -5.08 5.16 66.77
CA THR A 329 -3.74 5.41 67.29
C THR A 329 -2.90 4.13 67.32
N LEU A 330 -3.51 3.02 67.72
CA LEU A 330 -2.85 1.71 67.74
C LEU A 330 -2.67 1.18 66.30
N GLU A 331 -3.59 1.49 65.40
CA GLU A 331 -3.46 1.17 63.97
C GLU A 331 -2.22 1.84 63.36
N GLU A 332 -1.99 3.13 63.65
CA GLU A 332 -0.82 3.87 63.16
C GLU A 332 0.49 3.24 63.64
N ASP A 333 0.57 2.85 64.92
CA ASP A 333 1.76 2.21 65.50
C ASP A 333 2.04 0.83 64.88
N LEU A 334 1.00 -0.01 64.72
CA LEU A 334 1.13 -1.33 64.08
C LEU A 334 1.49 -1.21 62.60
N PHE A 335 0.94 -0.23 61.89
CA PHE A 335 1.28 0.05 60.50
C PHE A 335 2.71 0.57 60.34
N ALA A 336 3.18 1.43 61.25
CA ALA A 336 4.57 1.89 61.28
C ALA A 336 5.55 0.72 61.48
N LYS A 337 5.19 -0.25 62.34
CA LYS A 337 5.93 -1.50 62.54
C LYS A 337 5.99 -2.34 61.26
N LEU A 338 4.87 -2.47 60.53
CA LEU A 338 4.82 -3.15 59.23
C LEU A 338 5.70 -2.47 58.18
N LEU A 339 5.65 -1.14 58.08
CA LEU A 339 6.46 -0.37 57.15
C LEU A 339 7.96 -0.50 57.46
N PHE A 340 8.34 -0.46 58.74
CA PHE A 340 9.71 -0.68 59.18
C PHE A 340 10.22 -2.06 58.76
N LEU A 341 9.38 -3.09 58.92
CA LEU A 341 9.71 -4.45 58.50
C LEU A 341 10.00 -4.54 56.99
N TYR A 342 9.17 -3.91 56.15
CA TYR A 342 9.39 -3.86 54.69
C TYR A 342 10.56 -2.96 54.25
N ARG A 343 11.05 -2.05 55.11
CA ARG A 343 12.23 -1.21 54.85
C ARG A 343 13.56 -1.90 55.21
N SER A 344 13.54 -2.93 56.04
CA SER A 344 14.73 -3.65 56.51
C SER A 344 14.68 -5.14 56.14
N PRO A 345 15.35 -5.58 55.05
CA PRO A 345 15.34 -6.98 54.64
C PRO A 345 16.00 -7.89 55.70
N GLU A 346 16.96 -7.39 56.48
CA GLU A 346 17.58 -8.13 57.57
C GLU A 346 16.59 -8.45 58.69
N THR A 347 15.75 -7.46 59.06
CA THR A 347 14.70 -7.65 60.06
C THR A 347 13.63 -8.59 59.53
N MET A 348 13.24 -8.46 58.26
CA MET A 348 12.29 -9.36 57.61
C MET A 348 12.76 -10.82 57.66
N ILE A 349 14.02 -11.10 57.33
CA ILE A 349 14.60 -12.45 57.40
C ILE A 349 14.55 -12.99 58.83
N LYS A 350 14.93 -12.20 59.85
CA LYS A 350 14.85 -12.62 61.26
C LYS A 350 13.41 -12.96 61.67
N TRP A 351 12.46 -12.15 61.21
CA TRP A 351 11.03 -12.29 61.51
C TRP A 351 10.36 -13.45 60.76
N THR A 352 10.97 -13.96 59.70
CA THR A 352 10.44 -15.10 58.94
C THR A 352 11.20 -16.39 59.14
N ARG A 353 12.16 -16.44 60.08
CA ARG A 353 12.90 -17.67 60.41
C ARG A 353 11.96 -18.76 60.98
N PRO A 354 12.23 -20.04 60.67
CA PRO A 354 11.60 -21.16 61.36
C PRO A 354 11.85 -21.05 62.87
N LYS A 355 10.86 -21.43 63.67
CA LYS A 355 11.07 -21.64 65.10
C LYS A 355 11.87 -22.94 65.24
N ASN A 356 13.19 -22.84 65.43
CA ASN A 356 13.99 -24.03 65.71
C ASN A 356 13.49 -24.64 67.03
N GLU A 357 13.06 -25.91 66.97
CA GLU A 357 13.07 -26.77 68.15
C GLU A 357 14.55 -26.94 68.57
N GLY A 358 14.96 -26.24 69.63
CA GLY A 358 16.24 -26.44 70.30
C GLY A 358 17.29 -25.35 70.04
N GLY A 359 17.38 -24.41 70.97
CA GLY A 359 18.49 -23.46 71.10
C GLY A 359 18.00 -22.01 71.04
N GLY A 360 18.04 -21.31 72.19
CA GLY A 360 17.72 -19.89 72.35
C GLY A 360 18.42 -19.02 71.31
N ASP A 361 17.88 -17.86 70.95
CA ASP A 361 17.62 -16.78 71.90
C ASP A 361 16.29 -16.07 71.63
N ASP A 362 15.39 -16.09 72.61
CA ASP A 362 14.33 -15.10 72.73
C ASP A 362 14.97 -13.77 73.15
N GLU A 363 15.50 -13.02 72.19
CA GLU A 363 15.70 -11.58 72.36
C GLU A 363 14.43 -10.85 71.91
N THR A 364 13.40 -10.98 72.73
CA THR A 364 12.37 -9.94 72.88
C THR A 364 12.44 -9.45 74.33
N ASP A 365 12.44 -8.13 74.47
CA ASP A 365 12.25 -7.36 75.71
C ASP A 365 13.50 -6.95 76.51
N THR A 366 14.33 -6.06 75.94
CA THR A 366 14.99 -5.01 76.73
C THR A 366 15.10 -3.71 75.91
N MET A 367 14.03 -2.93 75.92
CA MET A 367 14.10 -1.47 75.70
C MET A 367 13.58 -0.83 76.99
N THR A 368 14.36 -0.95 78.07
CA THR A 368 14.09 -0.31 79.36
C THR A 368 14.91 0.98 79.45
N GLU A 369 14.17 2.09 79.58
CA GLU A 369 14.52 3.40 80.15
C GLU A 369 16.01 3.67 80.49
N GLN A 370 16.64 4.55 79.70
CA GLN A 370 17.77 5.34 80.18
C GLN A 370 17.27 6.70 80.68
N GLU A 371 17.14 6.82 82.01
CA GLU A 371 16.98 8.08 82.71
C GLU A 371 18.22 8.98 82.54
N ALA A 372 17.94 10.26 82.32
CA ALA A 372 18.92 11.32 82.18
C ALA A 372 19.69 11.59 83.49
N SER A 373 21.02 11.76 83.42
CA SER A 373 21.75 12.58 84.39
C SER A 373 22.52 13.68 83.66
N ARG A 374 22.19 14.93 84.00
CA ARG A 374 22.87 16.16 83.57
C ARG A 374 24.22 16.30 84.29
N PRO A 375 25.25 16.90 83.67
CA PRO A 375 26.41 17.37 84.40
C PRO A 375 26.10 18.72 85.09
N LYS A 376 26.52 18.88 86.34
CA LYS A 376 26.66 20.21 86.97
C LYS A 376 28.11 20.67 86.81
N GLN A 377 28.26 21.92 86.36
CA GLN A 377 29.46 22.74 86.56
C GLN A 377 29.67 22.97 88.06
N GLU A 378 30.88 22.71 88.57
CA GLU A 378 31.84 23.73 89.04
C GLU A 378 33.23 23.10 89.17
#